data_AF-A0A5P2BNZ8-F1
#
_entry.id   AF-A0A5P2BNZ8-F1
#
_cell.length_a   1.000
_cell.length_b   1.000
_cell.length_c   1.000
_cell.angle_alpha   90.00
_cell.angle_beta   90.00
_cell.angle_gamma   90.00
#
_symmetry.space_group_name_H-M   'P 1'
#
loop_
_entity.id
_entity.type
_entity.pdbx_description
1 polymer ?
#
loop_
_entity_poly.entity_id
_entity_poly.type
_entity_poly.pdbx_seq_one_letter_code
_entity_poly.pdbx_strand_id
1 'polypeptide(L)'
;MRHESRGNPDGTEGPRGGELIVPMAWLYAEYIADELLRTGDLMPPTSFEYRAGRDALALTIFLADTEGELSGIRVVSQLETWLSLTAYGQPWQDWVRERMALLTAGAAEGPGPDLDLADQAWRWLQETELLAPDLDSVPGRAVQGEEDGPKVWTPAWRLGLPLGHLAIHLF
;
A
#
# COMPACT_ATOMS: atom_id res chain seq x y z
N MET A 1 -41.47 -3.46 61.71
CA MET A 1 -41.45 -2.26 60.85
C MET A 1 -41.12 -2.73 59.44
N ARG A 2 -42.04 -2.51 58.50
CA ARG A 2 -41.88 -2.80 57.07
C ARG A 2 -41.03 -1.70 56.44
N HIS A 3 -40.13 -2.05 55.53
CA HIS A 3 -39.73 -1.17 54.44
C HIS A 3 -39.46 -2.03 53.22
N GLU A 4 -40.43 -2.00 52.30
CA GLU A 4 -40.27 -2.43 50.92
C GLU A 4 -39.67 -1.30 50.07
N SER A 5 -39.10 -1.72 48.94
CA SER A 5 -38.91 -0.96 47.71
C SER A 5 -37.81 0.11 47.66
N ARG A 6 -36.76 -0.20 46.89
CA ARG A 6 -36.60 0.43 45.57
C ARG A 6 -35.70 -0.43 44.69
N GLY A 7 -36.29 -1.03 43.66
CA GLY A 7 -35.53 -1.59 42.56
C GLY A 7 -34.75 -0.47 41.87
N ASN A 8 -33.50 -0.76 41.52
CA ASN A 8 -32.77 -0.04 40.49
C ASN A 8 -32.33 -1.07 39.45
N PRO A 9 -33.04 -1.20 38.32
CA PRO A 9 -32.48 -1.78 37.12
C PRO A 9 -31.98 -0.60 36.27
N ASP A 10 -30.82 -0.03 36.59
CA ASP A 10 -30.20 0.86 35.62
C ASP A 10 -28.69 0.96 35.79
N GLY A 11 -27.99 0.87 34.67
CA GLY A 11 -26.54 1.04 34.60
C GLY A 11 -25.71 -0.22 34.34
N THR A 12 -26.20 -1.22 33.59
CA THR A 12 -25.27 -2.01 32.76
C THR A 12 -24.90 -1.16 31.55
N GLU A 13 -24.15 -0.09 31.81
CA GLU A 13 -23.40 0.62 30.79
C GLU A 13 -22.25 -0.31 30.42
N GLY A 14 -22.53 -1.25 29.51
CA GLY A 14 -21.49 -1.99 28.82
C GLY A 14 -20.51 -0.99 28.21
N PRO A 15 -19.21 -1.32 28.12
CA PRO A 15 -18.24 -0.37 27.62
C PRO A 15 -18.62 0.03 26.19
N ARG A 16 -19.14 1.25 26.00
CA ARG A 16 -19.04 1.99 24.74
C ARG A 16 -17.59 2.43 24.59
N GLY A 17 -16.69 1.45 24.50
CA GLY A 17 -15.32 1.67 24.11
C GLY A 17 -15.29 1.52 22.60
N GLY A 18 -15.32 2.63 21.88
CA GLY A 18 -14.84 2.66 20.50
C GLY A 18 -13.36 2.34 20.52
N GLU A 19 -13.04 1.05 20.59
CA GLU A 19 -11.67 0.55 20.55
C GLU A 19 -11.14 0.93 19.17
N LEU A 20 -10.19 1.86 19.14
CA LEU A 20 -9.57 2.35 17.92
C LEU A 20 -8.85 1.16 17.28
N ILE A 21 -9.48 0.52 16.29
CA ILE A 21 -8.91 -0.62 15.59
C ILE A 21 -7.65 -0.11 14.88
N VAL A 22 -6.48 -0.60 15.29
CA VAL A 22 -5.20 -0.26 14.67
C VAL A 22 -5.09 -1.03 13.35
N PRO A 23 -4.84 -0.36 12.20
CA PRO A 23 -4.74 -1.00 10.89
C PRO A 23 -3.41 -1.73 10.72
N MET A 24 -3.28 -2.85 11.43
CA MET A 24 -2.01 -3.58 11.50
C MET A 24 -1.58 -4.16 10.15
N ALA A 25 -2.51 -4.67 9.34
CA ALA A 25 -2.17 -5.33 8.07
C ALA A 25 -1.60 -4.33 7.06
N TRP A 26 -2.20 -3.14 6.95
CA TRP A 26 -1.68 -2.07 6.11
C TRP A 26 -0.33 -1.57 6.61
N LEU A 27 -0.18 -1.32 7.91
CA LEU A 27 1.08 -0.85 8.48
C LEU A 27 2.23 -1.86 8.29
N TYR A 28 1.94 -3.17 8.35
CA TYR A 28 2.93 -4.20 8.02
C TYR A 28 3.30 -4.19 6.53
N ALA A 29 2.33 -4.04 5.65
CA ALA A 29 2.59 -3.96 4.21
C ALA A 29 3.43 -2.72 3.84
N GLU A 30 3.11 -1.55 4.42
CA GLU A 30 3.91 -0.33 4.26
C GLU A 30 5.34 -0.50 4.79
N TYR A 31 5.50 -1.12 5.96
CA TYR A 31 6.81 -1.36 6.54
C TYR A 31 7.67 -2.27 5.66
N ILE A 32 7.10 -3.38 5.17
CA ILE A 32 7.83 -4.30 4.27
C ILE A 32 8.21 -3.58 2.97
N ALA A 33 7.27 -2.81 2.40
CA ALA A 33 7.54 -2.04 1.18
C ALA A 33 8.66 -0.99 1.37
N ASP A 34 8.65 -0.28 2.49
CA ASP A 34 9.67 0.69 2.85
C ASP A 34 11.04 0.02 3.03
N GLU A 35 11.09 -1.11 3.73
CA GLU A 35 12.34 -1.86 3.93
C GLU A 35 12.92 -2.39 2.61
N LEU A 36 12.09 -2.90 1.70
CA LEU A 36 12.51 -3.35 0.37
C LEU A 36 13.12 -2.18 -0.44
N LEU A 37 12.45 -1.03 -0.48
CA LEU A 37 12.93 0.15 -1.21
C LEU A 37 14.20 0.74 -0.61
N ARG A 38 14.26 0.84 0.72
CA ARG A 38 15.43 1.33 1.44
C ARG A 38 16.64 0.43 1.25
N THR A 39 16.43 -0.88 1.07
CA THR A 39 17.50 -1.83 0.76
C THR A 39 18.01 -1.66 -0.67
N GLY A 40 17.11 -1.40 -1.63
CA GLY A 40 17.47 -1.16 -3.02
C GLY A 40 18.16 0.18 -3.30
N ASP A 41 18.09 1.16 -2.38
CA ASP A 41 18.65 2.52 -2.49
C ASP A 41 18.36 3.20 -3.85
N LEU A 42 17.16 2.95 -4.39
CA LEU A 42 16.80 3.34 -5.75
C LEU A 42 16.45 4.84 -5.87
N MET A 43 15.87 5.42 -4.82
CA MET A 43 15.41 6.82 -4.79
C MET A 43 15.53 7.39 -3.36
N PRO A 44 15.70 8.72 -3.21
CA PRO A 44 15.69 9.35 -1.89
C PRO A 44 14.34 9.13 -1.17
N PRO A 45 14.32 8.77 0.14
CA PRO A 45 13.07 8.50 0.88
C PRO A 45 12.07 9.65 0.96
N THR A 46 12.52 10.88 0.69
CA THR A 46 11.68 12.09 0.69
C THR A 46 11.09 12.42 -0.69
N SER A 47 11.43 11.65 -1.73
CA SER A 47 10.97 11.86 -3.10
C SER A 47 9.55 11.33 -3.33
N PHE A 48 8.86 11.90 -4.31
CA PHE A 48 7.53 11.42 -4.69
C PHE A 48 7.59 10.06 -5.38
N GLU A 49 8.68 9.77 -6.09
CA GLU A 49 8.96 8.50 -6.74
C GLU A 49 9.13 7.39 -5.70
N TYR A 50 9.87 7.67 -4.61
CA TYR A 50 9.98 6.73 -3.49
C TYR A 50 8.62 6.41 -2.89
N ARG A 51 7.79 7.43 -2.63
CA ARG A 51 6.41 7.22 -2.17
C ARG A 51 5.60 6.41 -3.16
N ALA A 52 5.71 6.69 -4.46
CA ALA A 52 5.00 5.94 -5.50
C ALA A 52 5.39 4.46 -5.51
N GLY A 53 6.68 4.15 -5.39
CA GLY A 53 7.17 2.78 -5.25
C GLY A 53 6.63 2.11 -4.00
N ARG A 54 6.71 2.82 -2.86
CA ARG A 54 6.31 2.28 -1.56
C ARG A 54 4.82 1.98 -1.52
N ASP A 55 4.00 2.94 -1.94
CA ASP A 55 2.54 2.80 -1.92
C ASP A 55 2.08 1.73 -2.93
N ALA A 56 2.72 1.60 -4.11
CA ALA A 56 2.42 0.54 -5.08
C ALA A 56 2.81 -0.86 -4.56
N LEU A 57 3.97 -0.96 -3.91
CA LEU A 57 4.44 -2.22 -3.33
C LEU A 57 3.62 -2.62 -2.11
N ALA A 58 3.29 -1.67 -1.22
CA ALA A 58 2.42 -1.90 -0.07
C ALA A 58 1.03 -2.38 -0.51
N LEU A 59 0.43 -1.78 -1.54
CA LEU A 59 -0.83 -2.27 -2.12
C LEU A 59 -0.69 -3.69 -2.65
N THR A 60 0.41 -4.00 -3.33
CA THR A 60 0.65 -5.35 -3.86
C THR A 60 0.74 -6.37 -2.74
N ILE A 61 1.50 -6.06 -1.68
CA ILE A 61 1.68 -6.93 -0.52
C ILE A 61 0.34 -7.13 0.21
N PHE A 62 -0.36 -6.04 0.51
CA PHE A 62 -1.64 -6.05 1.21
C PHE A 62 -2.71 -6.84 0.44
N LEU A 63 -2.85 -6.60 -0.86
CA LEU A 63 -3.87 -7.24 -1.69
C LEU A 63 -3.50 -8.66 -2.12
N ALA A 64 -2.22 -9.05 -2.04
CA ALA A 64 -1.79 -10.43 -2.22
C ALA A 64 -2.07 -11.28 -0.98
N ASP A 65 -2.05 -10.69 0.22
CA ASP A 65 -2.29 -11.40 1.48
C ASP A 65 -3.79 -11.57 1.80
N THR A 66 -4.45 -12.50 1.11
CA THR A 66 -5.88 -12.78 1.30
C THR A 66 -6.27 -13.48 2.59
N GLU A 67 -5.32 -14.04 3.33
CA GLU A 67 -5.59 -14.90 4.50
C GLU A 67 -5.03 -14.32 5.81
N GLY A 68 -4.53 -13.09 5.82
CA GLY A 68 -3.93 -12.46 7.01
C GLY A 68 -2.62 -13.13 7.43
N GLU A 69 -1.86 -13.64 6.46
CA GLU A 69 -0.70 -14.50 6.62
C GLU A 69 0.64 -13.76 6.48
N LEU A 70 0.68 -12.44 6.70
CA LEU A 70 1.94 -11.67 6.86
C LEU A 70 2.72 -12.04 8.15
N SER A 71 2.75 -13.33 8.52
CA SER A 71 3.69 -13.88 9.49
C SER A 71 5.05 -14.06 8.82
N GLY A 72 6.10 -13.45 9.37
CA GLY A 72 7.40 -13.17 8.73
C GLY A 72 8.16 -14.34 8.08
N ILE A 73 7.76 -15.60 8.28
CA ILE A 73 8.37 -16.77 7.61
C ILE A 73 7.86 -16.93 6.17
N ARG A 74 6.69 -16.39 5.82
CA ARG A 74 6.11 -16.50 4.45
C ARG A 74 6.54 -15.40 3.49
N VAL A 75 7.15 -14.31 3.97
CA VAL A 75 7.55 -13.16 3.12
C VAL A 75 8.45 -13.59 1.97
N VAL A 76 9.45 -14.45 2.23
CA VAL A 76 10.36 -14.96 1.18
C VAL A 76 9.62 -15.76 0.12
N SER A 77 8.67 -16.62 0.51
CA SER A 77 7.86 -17.39 -0.43
C SER A 77 6.89 -16.53 -1.24
N GLN A 78 6.52 -15.35 -0.73
CA GLN A 78 5.62 -14.41 -1.41
C GLN A 78 6.34 -13.45 -2.37
N LEU A 79 7.68 -13.35 -2.30
CA LEU A 79 8.46 -12.50 -3.20
C LEU A 79 8.23 -12.85 -4.68
N GLU A 80 8.18 -14.14 -5.01
CA GLU A 80 7.89 -14.59 -6.39
C GLU A 80 6.50 -14.14 -6.86
N THR A 81 5.49 -14.21 -5.97
CA THR A 81 4.14 -13.70 -6.24
C THR A 81 4.17 -12.20 -6.52
N TRP A 82 4.86 -11.42 -5.69
CA TRP A 82 4.94 -9.97 -5.84
C TRP A 82 5.71 -9.56 -7.10
N LEU A 83 6.80 -10.26 -7.43
CA LEU A 83 7.53 -10.08 -8.69
C LEU A 83 6.63 -10.32 -9.90
N SER A 84 5.84 -11.41 -9.87
CA SER A 84 4.90 -11.73 -10.94
C SER A 84 3.84 -10.62 -11.11
N LEU A 85 3.29 -10.10 -10.01
CA LEU A 85 2.27 -9.04 -10.04
C LEU A 85 2.81 -7.67 -10.47
N THR A 86 4.07 -7.38 -10.17
CA THR A 86 4.72 -6.09 -10.51
C THR A 86 5.45 -6.12 -11.83
N ALA A 87 5.50 -7.28 -12.52
CA ALA A 87 6.20 -7.43 -13.79
C ALA A 87 5.59 -6.54 -14.88
N TYR A 88 6.47 -6.06 -15.77
CA TYR A 88 6.07 -5.25 -16.91
C TYR A 88 5.06 -6.01 -17.81
N GLY A 89 4.00 -5.30 -18.24
CA GLY A 89 2.95 -5.86 -19.10
C GLY A 89 1.80 -6.53 -18.34
N GLN A 90 1.87 -6.65 -17.02
CA GLN A 90 0.73 -7.09 -16.21
C GLN A 90 -0.30 -5.96 -16.05
N PRO A 91 -1.61 -6.27 -16.09
CA PRO A 91 -2.68 -5.30 -15.88
C PRO A 91 -2.84 -5.00 -14.38
N TRP A 92 -1.76 -4.58 -13.70
CA TRP A 92 -1.70 -4.42 -12.25
C TRP A 92 -2.81 -3.48 -11.72
N GLN A 93 -3.11 -2.40 -12.44
CA GLN A 93 -4.20 -1.49 -12.07
C GLN A 93 -5.58 -2.18 -12.03
N ASP A 94 -5.87 -3.04 -13.01
CA ASP A 94 -7.14 -3.76 -13.06
C ASP A 94 -7.20 -4.80 -11.95
N TRP A 95 -6.09 -5.49 -11.70
CA TRP A 95 -5.96 -6.40 -10.56
C TRP A 95 -6.20 -5.68 -9.22
N VAL A 96 -5.56 -4.53 -8.96
CA VAL A 96 -5.80 -3.74 -7.74
C VAL A 96 -7.28 -3.39 -7.61
N ARG A 97 -7.91 -2.90 -8.69
CA ARG A 97 -9.32 -2.51 -8.69
C ARG A 97 -10.23 -3.68 -8.35
N GLU A 98 -10.00 -4.84 -8.97
CA GLU A 98 -10.76 -6.06 -8.70
C GLU A 98 -10.61 -6.52 -7.24
N ARG A 99 -9.38 -6.52 -6.72
CA ARG A 99 -9.08 -6.95 -5.35
C ARG A 99 -9.67 -6.01 -4.30
N MET A 100 -9.56 -4.71 -4.50
CA MET A 100 -10.21 -3.70 -3.65
C MET A 100 -11.73 -3.92 -3.65
N ALA A 101 -12.35 -4.11 -4.81
CA ALA A 101 -13.79 -4.36 -4.92
C ALA A 101 -14.23 -5.64 -4.19
N LEU A 102 -13.45 -6.72 -4.28
CA LEU A 102 -13.71 -7.97 -3.57
C LEU A 102 -13.66 -7.78 -2.05
N LEU A 103 -12.64 -7.09 -1.53
CA LEU A 103 -12.50 -6.82 -0.09
C LEU A 103 -13.61 -5.91 0.42
N THR A 104 -13.97 -4.85 -0.33
CA THR A 104 -15.09 -3.98 0.03
C THR A 104 -16.43 -4.74 0.06
N ALA A 105 -16.66 -5.64 -0.90
CA ALA A 105 -17.90 -6.43 -0.96
C ALA A 105 -18.00 -7.47 0.17
N GLY A 106 -16.86 -8.01 0.64
CA GLY A 106 -16.80 -8.98 1.74
C GLY A 106 -16.93 -8.35 3.13
N ALA A 107 -16.81 -7.03 3.25
CA ALA A 107 -16.80 -6.33 4.52
C ALA A 107 -18.24 -6.08 5.04
N ALA A 108 -18.74 -7.00 5.88
CA ALA A 108 -20.12 -6.98 6.38
C ALA A 108 -20.50 -5.71 7.17
N GLU A 109 -19.52 -5.05 7.80
CA GLU A 109 -19.71 -3.83 8.60
C GLU A 109 -19.13 -2.57 7.93
N GLY A 110 -18.79 -2.65 6.64
CA GLY A 110 -18.09 -1.59 5.90
C GLY A 110 -16.57 -1.75 5.91
N PRO A 111 -15.83 -0.91 5.14
CA PRO A 111 -14.37 -1.00 5.04
C PRO A 111 -13.72 -0.93 6.43
N GLY A 112 -12.84 -1.89 6.73
CA GLY A 112 -11.97 -1.80 7.91
C GLY A 112 -10.90 -0.72 7.74
N PRO A 113 -10.24 -0.28 8.82
CA PRO A 113 -9.27 0.81 8.77
C PRO A 113 -8.06 0.50 7.87
N ASP A 114 -7.68 -0.77 7.71
CA ASP A 114 -6.66 -1.19 6.75
C ASP A 114 -7.08 -0.92 5.30
N LEU A 115 -8.34 -1.21 4.96
CA LEU A 115 -8.87 -1.02 3.61
C LEU A 115 -9.02 0.47 3.29
N ASP A 116 -9.37 1.29 4.28
CA ASP A 116 -9.43 2.76 4.12
C ASP A 116 -8.06 3.36 3.80
N LEU A 117 -6.99 2.87 4.44
CA LEU A 117 -5.62 3.32 4.15
C LEU A 117 -5.16 2.83 2.76
N ALA A 118 -5.44 1.58 2.41
CA ALA A 118 -5.16 1.05 1.08
C ALA A 118 -5.89 1.86 -0.02
N ASP A 119 -7.15 2.21 0.20
CA ASP A 119 -7.95 3.01 -0.71
C ASP A 119 -7.39 4.44 -0.87
N GLN A 120 -6.92 5.06 0.23
CA GLN A 120 -6.24 6.35 0.18
C GLN A 120 -4.94 6.29 -0.63
N ALA A 121 -4.12 5.27 -0.43
CA ALA A 121 -2.90 5.05 -1.22
C ALA A 121 -3.24 4.83 -2.70
N TRP A 122 -4.27 4.04 -2.99
CA TRP A 122 -4.72 3.78 -4.35
C TRP A 122 -5.24 5.04 -5.06
N ARG A 123 -6.02 5.88 -4.37
CA ARG A 123 -6.45 7.18 -4.91
C ARG A 123 -5.25 8.08 -5.18
N TRP A 124 -4.33 8.19 -4.22
CA TRP A 124 -3.15 9.04 -4.38
C TRP A 124 -2.33 8.63 -5.61
N LEU A 125 -2.11 7.33 -5.82
CA LEU A 125 -1.37 6.80 -6.96
C LEU A 125 -2.04 7.06 -8.32
N GLN A 126 -3.37 7.08 -8.37
CA GLN A 126 -4.14 7.34 -9.58
C GLN A 126 -4.24 8.83 -9.91
N GLU A 127 -4.44 9.65 -8.89
CA GLU A 127 -4.73 11.09 -9.03
C GLU A 127 -3.45 11.93 -9.12
N THR A 128 -2.33 11.42 -8.60
CA THR A 128 -1.05 12.13 -8.65
C THR A 128 -0.32 11.79 -9.94
N GLU A 129 0.01 12.82 -10.71
CA GLU A 129 0.93 12.70 -11.84
C GLU A 129 2.33 13.14 -11.42
N LEU A 130 3.31 12.35 -11.79
CA LEU A 130 4.72 12.63 -11.59
C LEU A 130 5.35 12.93 -12.95
N LEU A 131 6.28 13.88 -12.94
CA LEU A 131 7.12 14.12 -14.10
C LEU A 131 8.04 12.90 -14.23
N ALA A 132 7.81 12.06 -15.23
CA ALA A 132 8.70 10.95 -15.47
C ALA A 132 10.07 11.52 -15.88
N PRO A 133 11.15 11.36 -15.07
CA PRO A 133 12.48 11.40 -15.66
C PRO A 133 12.52 10.27 -16.70
N ASP A 134 13.24 10.47 -17.79
CA ASP A 134 13.41 9.43 -18.81
C ASP A 134 14.07 8.20 -18.14
N LEU A 135 13.27 7.21 -17.73
CA LEU A 135 13.73 6.03 -16.97
C LEU A 135 14.61 5.11 -17.83
N ASP A 136 14.67 5.36 -19.14
CA ASP A 136 15.62 4.74 -20.07
C ASP A 136 17.03 5.39 -20.00
N SER A 137 17.22 6.43 -19.18
CA SER A 137 18.54 7.04 -18.99
C SER A 137 19.42 6.17 -18.09
N VAL A 138 20.22 5.33 -18.74
CA VAL A 138 21.24 4.45 -18.13
C VAL A 138 22.11 5.21 -17.12
N PRO A 139 22.29 4.69 -15.88
CA PRO A 139 23.16 5.32 -14.91
C PRO A 139 24.62 5.26 -15.39
N GLY A 140 25.22 6.42 -15.63
CA GLY A 140 26.62 6.54 -16.05
C GLY A 140 26.91 7.52 -17.18
N ARG A 141 25.89 8.08 -17.85
CA ARG A 141 26.09 9.17 -18.79
C ARG A 141 25.82 10.50 -18.11
N ALA A 142 26.88 11.23 -17.75
CA ALA A 142 26.77 12.63 -17.43
C ALA A 142 26.19 13.36 -18.66
N VAL A 143 24.88 13.61 -18.67
CA VAL A 143 24.24 14.42 -19.70
C VAL A 143 24.54 15.87 -19.35
N GLN A 144 25.67 16.36 -19.85
CA GLN A 144 25.88 17.79 -20.02
C GLN A 144 24.97 18.24 -21.16
N GLY A 145 23.90 18.98 -20.85
CA GLY A 145 23.13 19.76 -21.82
C GLY A 145 21.65 19.44 -21.91
N GLU A 146 20.86 20.46 -21.58
CA GLU A 146 19.46 20.72 -22.00
C GLU A 146 18.32 19.90 -21.38
N GLU A 147 17.77 20.48 -20.30
CA GLU A 147 16.36 20.43 -19.95
C GLU A 147 15.47 20.96 -21.11
N ASP A 148 15.11 20.14 -22.10
CA ASP A 148 13.89 20.39 -22.92
C ASP A 148 13.41 19.15 -23.71
N GLY A 149 13.44 17.97 -23.09
CA GLY A 149 12.66 16.83 -23.58
C GLY A 149 11.17 17.02 -23.26
N PRO A 150 10.23 16.43 -24.05
CA PRO A 150 8.80 16.54 -23.76
C PRO A 150 8.53 16.02 -22.34
N LYS A 151 8.05 16.90 -21.46
CA LYS A 151 7.68 16.58 -20.08
C LYS A 151 6.47 15.66 -20.08
N VAL A 152 6.70 14.35 -19.96
CA VAL A 152 5.64 13.35 -19.89
C VAL A 152 5.15 13.25 -18.45
N TRP A 153 4.00 13.84 -18.19
CA TRP A 153 3.26 13.62 -16.95
C TRP A 153 2.65 12.23 -16.97
N THR A 154 2.95 11.45 -15.94
CA THR A 154 2.53 10.06 -15.85
C THR A 154 1.93 9.80 -14.48
N PRO A 155 0.80 9.07 -14.38
CA PRO A 155 0.27 8.64 -13.09
C PRO A 155 1.33 7.96 -12.23
N ALA A 156 1.37 8.28 -10.94
CA ALA A 156 2.41 7.85 -10.01
C ALA A 156 2.58 6.32 -10.00
N TRP A 157 1.50 5.54 -10.11
CA TRP A 157 1.59 4.07 -10.16
C TRP A 157 2.43 3.53 -11.32
N ARG A 158 2.49 4.21 -12.48
CA ARG A 158 3.29 3.74 -13.62
C ARG A 158 4.79 3.85 -13.37
N LEU A 159 5.22 4.81 -12.53
CA LEU A 159 6.60 4.91 -12.07
C LEU A 159 6.84 4.04 -10.82
N GLY A 160 5.85 3.99 -9.93
CA GLY A 160 5.92 3.21 -8.69
C GLY A 160 6.07 1.71 -8.93
N LEU A 161 5.38 1.15 -9.94
CA LEU A 161 5.45 -0.27 -10.24
C LEU A 161 6.85 -0.79 -10.61
N PRO A 162 7.53 -0.24 -11.63
CA PRO A 162 8.89 -0.68 -11.96
C PRO A 162 9.85 -0.44 -10.80
N LEU A 163 9.66 0.64 -10.03
CA LEU A 163 10.48 0.90 -8.85
C LEU A 163 10.30 -0.17 -7.76
N GLY A 164 9.06 -0.55 -7.45
CA GLY A 164 8.76 -1.63 -6.52
C GLY A 164 9.24 -2.99 -7.02
N HIS A 165 9.11 -3.26 -8.32
CA HIS A 165 9.64 -4.47 -8.95
C HIS A 165 11.16 -4.60 -8.79
N LEU A 166 11.89 -3.51 -9.07
CA LEU A 166 13.35 -3.45 -8.90
C LEU A 166 13.75 -3.60 -7.43
N ALA A 167 13.01 -2.99 -6.50
CA ALA A 167 13.28 -3.12 -5.07
C ALA A 167 13.20 -4.58 -4.60
N ILE A 168 12.21 -5.34 -5.08
CA ILE A 168 12.12 -6.79 -4.78
C ILE A 168 13.32 -7.56 -5.36
N HIS A 169 13.77 -7.21 -6.57
CA HIS A 169 14.91 -7.87 -7.21
C HIS A 169 16.26 -7.62 -6.53
N LEU A 170 16.41 -6.50 -5.82
CA LEU A 170 17.65 -6.09 -5.16
C LEU A 170 17.75 -6.55 -3.69
N PHE A 171 16.66 -7.08 -3.14
CA PHE A 171 16.59 -7.60 -1.78
C PHE A 171 17.05 -9.07 -1.71
#